data_AF-A0A3S4J3T1-F1
#
_entry.id   AF-A0A3S4J3T1-F1
#
_cell.length_a   1.000
_cell.length_b   1.000
_cell.length_c   1.000
_cell.angle_alpha   90.00
_cell.angle_beta   90.00
_cell.angle_gamma   90.00
#
_symmetry.space_group_name_H-M   'P 1'
#
loop_
_entity.id
_entity.type
_entity.pdbx_description
1 polymer ?
#
loop_
_entity_poly.entity_id
_entity_poly.type
_entity_poly.pdbx_seq_one_letter_code
_entity_poly.pdbx_strand_id
1 'polypeptide(L)'
;MCTALVVGNMIGSGVFLLPASLAPFGGVSMLGWLVTSCGAICLALVFARLSSILPREGGPYAYIHAGFGDFAGFWIAWGYWIALWAGNAALAVAATSYLQVFFPILGHSEPLAGAVAIGLIWVVTWINSRGARSSAWWRW
;
A
#
# COMPACT_ATOMS: atom_id res chain seq x y z
N MET A 1 -14.62 -1.12 -12.43
CA MET A 1 -14.08 0.24 -12.18
C MET A 1 -13.17 0.31 -10.97
N CYS A 2 -13.53 -0.25 -9.80
CA CYS A 2 -12.66 -0.21 -8.61
C CYS A 2 -11.31 -0.94 -8.79
N THR A 3 -11.27 -2.03 -9.55
CA THR A 3 -10.03 -2.78 -9.85
C THR A 3 -9.01 -1.96 -10.63
N ALA A 4 -9.44 -1.15 -11.60
CA ALA A 4 -8.56 -0.26 -12.36
C ALA A 4 -7.93 0.83 -11.48
N LEU A 5 -8.68 1.31 -10.48
CA LEU A 5 -8.21 2.29 -9.50
C LEU A 5 -7.13 1.69 -8.58
N VAL A 6 -7.32 0.44 -8.14
CA VAL A 6 -6.32 -0.32 -7.37
C VAL A 6 -5.06 -0.57 -8.20
N VAL A 7 -5.22 -1.01 -9.44
CA VAL A 7 -4.09 -1.23 -10.37
C VAL A 7 -3.32 0.07 -10.60
N GLY A 8 -4.01 1.19 -10.81
CA GLY A 8 -3.38 2.51 -10.96
C GLY A 8 -2.57 2.92 -9.72
N ASN A 9 -3.10 2.67 -8.52
CA ASN A 9 -2.38 2.94 -7.26
C ASN A 9 -1.12 2.08 -7.10
N MET A 10 -1.19 0.78 -7.45
CA MET A 10 -0.05 -0.13 -7.36
C MET A 10 1.06 0.20 -8.36
N ILE A 11 0.70 0.58 -9.59
CA ILE A 11 1.68 1.00 -10.59
C ILE A 11 2.36 2.32 -10.19
N GLY A 12 1.58 3.29 -9.69
CA GLY A 12 2.07 4.64 -9.40
C GLY A 12 3.10 4.74 -8.26
N SER A 13 3.01 3.88 -7.23
CA SER A 13 3.95 3.92 -6.10
C SER A 13 5.11 2.94 -6.22
N GLY A 14 4.89 1.76 -6.80
CA GLY A 14 5.90 0.70 -6.86
C GLY A 14 6.84 0.80 -8.07
N VAL A 15 6.29 0.96 -9.27
CA VAL A 15 7.07 0.78 -10.51
C VAL A 15 8.15 1.84 -10.70
N PHE A 16 7.99 3.03 -10.12
CA PHE A 16 9.01 4.07 -10.21
C PHE A 16 10.10 3.97 -9.14
N LEU A 17 9.80 3.39 -7.98
CA LEU A 17 10.71 3.37 -6.83
C LEU A 17 11.58 2.10 -6.83
N LEU A 18 10.99 0.97 -7.26
CA LEU A 18 11.67 -0.33 -7.28
C LEU A 18 12.86 -0.41 -8.25
N PRO A 19 12.80 0.09 -9.50
CA PRO A 19 13.96 0.07 -10.39
C PRO A 19 15.10 0.93 -9.85
N ALA A 20 14.79 2.08 -9.23
CA ALA A 20 15.78 2.95 -8.63
C ALA A 20 16.51 2.28 -7.45
N SER A 21 15.78 1.56 -6.59
CA SER A 21 16.38 0.81 -5.48
C SER A 21 17.13 -0.45 -5.93
N LEU A 22 16.76 -1.03 -7.07
CA LEU A 22 17.36 -2.24 -7.61
C LEU A 22 18.51 -2.00 -8.60
N ALA A 23 18.63 -0.78 -9.15
CA ALA A 23 19.70 -0.40 -10.09
C ALA A 23 21.12 -0.75 -9.61
N PRO A 24 21.48 -0.62 -8.31
CA PRO A 24 22.80 -1.00 -7.82
C PRO A 24 23.13 -2.50 -7.92
N PHE A 25 22.12 -3.36 -8.05
CA PHE A 25 22.28 -4.82 -8.06
C PHE A 25 22.45 -5.42 -9.47
N GLY A 26 22.48 -4.59 -10.51
CA GLY A 26 22.73 -5.03 -11.89
C GLY A 26 21.74 -6.09 -12.39
N GLY A 27 22.19 -7.02 -13.24
CA GLY A 27 21.33 -8.05 -13.85
C GLY A 27 20.66 -9.02 -12.87
N VAL A 28 21.17 -9.15 -11.64
CA VAL A 28 20.57 -9.99 -10.58
C VAL A 28 19.20 -9.46 -10.16
N SER A 29 18.98 -8.15 -10.28
CA SER A 29 17.67 -7.53 -10.02
C SER A 29 16.54 -8.11 -10.89
N MET A 30 16.86 -8.58 -12.09
CA MET A 30 15.89 -9.14 -13.03
C MET A 30 15.34 -10.49 -12.55
N LEU A 31 16.20 -11.32 -11.94
CA LEU A 31 15.77 -12.55 -11.26
C LEU A 31 14.91 -12.24 -10.04
N GLY A 32 15.27 -11.22 -9.25
CA GLY A 32 14.46 -10.74 -8.12
C GLY A 32 13.06 -10.31 -8.56
N TRP A 33 12.96 -9.59 -9.68
CA TRP A 33 11.69 -9.20 -10.29
C TRP A 33 10.83 -10.40 -10.72
N LEU A 34 11.45 -11.41 -11.35
CA LEU A 34 10.72 -12.61 -11.76
C LEU A 34 10.18 -13.39 -10.55
N VAL A 35 11.01 -13.57 -9.52
CA VAL A 35 10.61 -14.30 -8.30
C VAL A 35 9.50 -13.56 -7.56
N THR A 36 9.63 -12.24 -7.38
CA THR A 36 8.61 -11.42 -6.71
C THR A 36 7.31 -11.33 -7.50
N SER A 37 7.38 -11.20 -8.83
CA SER A 37 6.19 -11.20 -9.69
C SER A 37 5.47 -12.54 -9.66
N CYS A 38 6.22 -13.65 -9.70
CA CYS A 38 5.65 -14.99 -9.57
C CYS A 38 4.95 -15.17 -8.21
N GLY A 39 5.60 -14.78 -7.12
CA GLY A 39 5.01 -14.81 -5.77
C GLY A 39 3.74 -13.96 -5.66
N ALA A 40 3.74 -12.76 -6.26
CA ALA A 40 2.57 -11.88 -6.28
C ALA A 40 1.39 -12.50 -7.04
N ILE A 41 1.64 -13.16 -8.18
CA ILE A 41 0.61 -13.88 -8.95
C ILE A 41 0.05 -15.04 -8.12
N CYS A 42 0.90 -15.86 -7.50
CA CYS A 42 0.47 -16.94 -6.63
C CYS A 42 -0.42 -16.44 -5.50
N LEU A 43 -0.03 -15.35 -4.83
CA LEU A 43 -0.82 -14.73 -3.77
C LEU A 43 -2.17 -14.19 -4.29
N ALA A 44 -2.17 -13.55 -5.47
CA ALA A 44 -3.38 -13.05 -6.10
C ALA A 44 -4.38 -14.18 -6.43
N LEU A 45 -3.88 -15.33 -6.91
CA LEU A 45 -4.71 -16.51 -7.18
C LEU A 45 -5.30 -17.11 -5.90
N VAL A 46 -4.53 -17.15 -4.80
CA VAL A 46 -5.04 -17.59 -3.49
C VAL A 46 -6.18 -16.68 -3.02
N PHE A 47 -6.00 -15.35 -3.09
CA PHE A 47 -7.07 -14.41 -2.73
C PHE A 47 -8.28 -14.49 -3.67
N ALA A 48 -8.06 -14.68 -4.98
CA ALA A 48 -9.14 -14.87 -5.94
C ALA A 48 -9.98 -16.11 -5.57
N ARG A 49 -9.32 -17.23 -5.26
CA ARG A 49 -10.01 -18.46 -4.83
C ARG A 49 -10.73 -18.27 -3.50
N LEU A 50 -10.10 -17.67 -2.50
CA LEU A 50 -10.73 -17.39 -1.20
C LEU A 50 -11.96 -16.47 -1.35
N SER A 51 -11.89 -15.45 -2.20
CA SER A 51 -13.01 -14.54 -2.46
C SER A 51 -14.22 -15.25 -3.09
N SER A 52 -13.98 -16.28 -3.89
CA SER A 52 -15.04 -17.11 -4.48
C SER A 52 -15.69 -18.07 -3.48
N ILE A 53 -14.92 -18.58 -2.51
CA ILE A 53 -15.40 -19.53 -1.49
C ILE A 53 -16.13 -18.81 -0.37
N LEU A 54 -15.66 -17.63 0.03
CA LEU A 54 -16.22 -16.85 1.13
C LEU A 54 -16.52 -15.41 0.66
N PRO A 55 -17.67 -15.16 0.02
CA PRO A 55 -18.07 -13.83 -0.41
C PRO A 55 -18.60 -13.00 0.77
N ARG A 56 -17.81 -12.87 1.85
CA ARG A 56 -18.11 -12.00 2.98
C ARG A 56 -17.32 -10.70 2.86
N GLU A 57 -17.97 -9.59 3.18
CA GLU A 57 -17.29 -8.31 3.34
C GLU A 57 -16.38 -8.37 4.57
N GLY A 58 -15.16 -7.83 4.47
CA GLY A 58 -14.19 -7.82 5.58
C GLY A 58 -12.73 -8.12 5.18
N GLY A 59 -12.47 -8.42 3.91
CA GLY A 59 -11.09 -8.54 3.38
C GLY A 59 -10.30 -9.72 3.98
N PRO A 60 -8.96 -9.63 4.05
CA PRO A 60 -8.10 -10.72 4.50
C PRO A 60 -8.43 -11.26 5.90
N TYR A 61 -8.92 -10.40 6.79
CA TYR A 61 -9.37 -10.78 8.12
C TYR A 61 -10.54 -11.77 8.08
N ALA A 62 -11.55 -11.53 7.24
CA ALA A 62 -12.73 -12.38 7.15
C ALA A 62 -12.37 -13.81 6.71
N TYR A 63 -11.39 -13.96 5.82
CA TYR A 63 -10.91 -15.27 5.36
C TYR A 63 -10.21 -16.05 6.47
N ILE A 64 -9.32 -15.41 7.22
CA ILE A 64 -8.59 -16.05 8.31
C ILE A 64 -9.54 -16.39 9.46
N HIS A 65 -10.41 -15.46 9.84
CA HIS A 65 -11.38 -15.67 10.90
C HIS A 65 -12.30 -16.86 10.60
N ALA A 66 -12.78 -16.99 9.36
CA ALA A 66 -13.62 -18.13 8.96
C ALA A 66 -12.88 -19.48 8.94
N GLY A 67 -11.57 -19.49 8.62
CA GLY A 67 -10.78 -20.73 8.54
C GLY A 67 -10.12 -21.16 9.84
N PHE A 68 -9.71 -20.21 10.68
CA PHE A 68 -8.84 -20.44 11.84
C PHE A 68 -9.43 -19.91 13.17
N GLY A 69 -10.63 -19.31 13.13
CA GLY A 69 -11.33 -18.80 14.30
C GLY A 69 -10.83 -17.45 14.83
N ASP A 70 -11.38 -17.05 15.97
CA ASP A 70 -11.27 -15.70 16.53
C ASP A 70 -9.84 -15.31 16.91
N PHE A 71 -9.05 -16.25 17.45
CA PHE A 71 -7.70 -15.98 17.91
C PHE A 71 -6.75 -15.61 16.76
N ALA A 72 -6.74 -16.42 15.70
CA ALA A 72 -5.94 -16.14 14.50
C ALA A 72 -6.46 -14.90 13.75
N GLY A 73 -7.78 -14.73 13.70
CA GLY A 73 -8.40 -13.53 13.15
C GLY A 73 -7.91 -12.27 13.86
N PHE A 74 -7.91 -12.24 15.19
CA PHE A 74 -7.49 -11.07 15.97
C PHE A 74 -6.05 -10.65 15.66
N TRP A 75 -5.11 -11.60 15.60
CA TRP A 75 -3.72 -11.29 15.27
C TRP A 75 -3.56 -10.74 13.85
N ILE A 76 -4.28 -11.30 12.88
CA ILE A 76 -4.26 -10.78 11.51
C ILE A 76 -4.90 -9.39 11.43
N ALA A 77 -6.00 -9.13 12.15
CA ALA A 77 -6.59 -7.79 12.21
C ALA A 77 -5.60 -6.76 12.74
N TRP A 78 -4.92 -7.08 13.84
CA TRP A 78 -3.89 -6.22 14.43
C TRP A 78 -2.69 -6.01 13.49
N GLY A 79 -2.17 -7.09 12.93
CA GLY A 79 -1.05 -7.03 11.99
C GLY A 79 -1.41 -6.22 10.74
N TYR A 80 -2.61 -6.41 10.20
CA TYR A 80 -3.11 -5.66 9.06
C TYR A 80 -3.26 -4.17 9.40
N TRP A 81 -3.81 -3.84 10.57
CA TRP A 81 -3.96 -2.45 11.01
C TRP A 81 -2.61 -1.74 11.15
N ILE A 82 -1.63 -2.39 11.77
CA ILE A 82 -0.25 -1.86 11.89
C ILE A 82 0.38 -1.70 10.50
N ALA A 83 0.19 -2.67 9.60
CA ALA A 83 0.71 -2.60 8.25
C ALA A 83 0.14 -1.43 7.46
N LEU A 84 -1.14 -1.09 7.65
CA LEU A 84 -1.75 0.10 7.03
C LEU A 84 -1.09 1.40 7.51
N TRP A 85 -0.78 1.51 8.81
CA TRP A 85 -0.10 2.67 9.37
C TRP A 85 1.32 2.81 8.84
N ALA A 86 2.08 1.70 8.86
CA ALA A 86 3.44 1.65 8.32
C ALA A 86 3.47 1.95 6.81
N GLY A 87 2.50 1.42 6.06
CA GLY A 87 2.35 1.66 4.62
C GLY A 87 2.10 3.14 4.31
N ASN A 88 1.26 3.82 5.09
CA ASN A 88 1.03 5.25 4.91
C ASN A 88 2.29 6.08 5.19
N ALA A 89 3.06 5.73 6.23
CA ALA A 89 4.34 6.36 6.51
C ALA A 89 5.35 6.13 5.37
N ALA A 90 5.46 4.90 4.86
CA ALA A 90 6.34 4.55 3.75
C ALA A 90 6.00 5.34 2.47
N LEU A 91 4.70 5.48 2.15
CA LEU A 91 4.24 6.28 1.02
C LEU A 91 4.61 7.77 1.16
N ALA A 92 4.46 8.33 2.37
CA ALA A 92 4.81 9.72 2.64
C ALA A 92 6.31 9.99 2.50
N VAL A 93 7.13 9.06 2.99
CA VAL A 93 8.60 9.13 2.83
C VAL A 93 8.99 8.99 1.36
N ALA A 94 8.40 8.03 0.63
CA ALA A 94 8.65 7.86 -0.80
C ALA A 94 8.28 9.13 -1.60
N ALA A 95 7.11 9.72 -1.34
CA ALA A 95 6.70 10.98 -1.97
C ALA A 95 7.66 12.13 -1.66
N THR A 96 8.14 12.22 -0.42
CA THR A 96 9.12 13.22 -0.01
C THR A 96 10.48 13.00 -0.69
N SER A 97 10.90 11.74 -0.84
CA SER A 97 12.13 11.38 -1.56
C SER A 97 12.06 11.79 -3.03
N TYR A 98 10.90 11.62 -3.69
CA TYR A 98 10.70 12.16 -5.04
C TYR A 98 10.78 13.69 -5.09
N LEU A 99 10.23 14.38 -4.09
CA LEU A 99 10.30 15.85 -4.02
C LEU A 99 11.73 16.36 -3.83
N GLN A 100 12.61 15.60 -3.15
CA GLN A 100 14.03 15.96 -2.98
C GLN A 100 14.76 16.10 -4.32
N VAL A 101 14.35 15.38 -5.37
CA VAL A 101 14.93 15.50 -6.72
C VAL A 101 14.69 16.90 -7.30
N PHE A 102 13.54 17.50 -7.03
CA PHE A 102 13.18 18.84 -7.50
C PHE A 102 13.63 19.94 -6.54
N PHE A 103 13.58 19.66 -5.23
CA PHE A 103 13.91 20.59 -4.15
C PHE A 103 15.03 20.03 -3.28
N PRO A 104 16.31 20.20 -3.67
CA PRO A 104 17.45 19.61 -2.95
C PRO A 104 17.62 20.11 -1.52
N ILE A 105 16.98 21.22 -1.13
CA ILE A 105 16.95 21.72 0.25
C ILE A 105 16.32 20.72 1.24
N LEU A 106 15.39 19.90 0.75
CA LEU A 106 14.77 18.81 1.51
C LEU A 106 15.73 17.65 1.76
N GLY A 107 16.79 17.51 0.97
CA GLY A 107 17.85 16.51 1.18
C GLY A 107 18.89 16.93 2.22
N HIS A 108 19.04 18.24 2.46
CA HIS A 108 20.05 18.78 3.38
C HIS A 108 19.55 18.87 4.83
N SER A 109 18.25 18.75 5.06
CA SER A 109 17.63 18.89 6.38
C SER A 109 16.60 17.80 6.63
N GLU A 110 17.01 16.74 7.35
CA GLU A 110 16.13 15.66 7.79
C GLU A 110 14.86 16.13 8.51
N PRO A 111 14.88 17.11 9.45
CA PRO A 111 13.65 17.56 10.10
C PRO A 111 12.68 18.24 9.12
N LEU A 112 13.18 18.91 8.08
CA LEU A 112 12.33 19.54 7.06
C LEU A 112 11.67 18.47 6.17
N ALA A 113 12.42 17.44 5.76
CA ALA A 113 11.87 16.31 5.03
C ALA A 113 10.77 15.59 5.85
N GLY A 114 11.01 15.36 7.14
CA GLY A 114 10.01 14.81 8.06
C GLY A 114 8.75 15.67 8.16
N ALA A 115 8.91 16.99 8.28
CA ALA A 115 7.78 17.93 8.32
C ALA A 115 6.96 17.90 7.02
N VAL A 116 7.61 17.83 5.85
CA VAL A 116 6.94 17.70 4.56
C VAL A 116 6.19 16.37 4.44
N ALA A 117 6.80 15.26 4.85
CA ALA A 117 6.15 13.95 4.86
C ALA A 117 4.89 13.95 5.73
N ILE A 118 4.96 14.52 6.95
CA ILE A 118 3.81 14.68 7.85
C ILE A 118 2.74 15.57 7.20
N GLY A 119 3.14 16.68 6.57
CA GLY A 119 2.24 17.57 5.84
C GLY A 119 1.49 16.84 4.73
N LEU A 120 2.18 16.02 3.94
CA LEU A 120 1.59 15.19 2.89
C LEU A 120 0.55 14.21 3.46
N ILE A 121 0.86 13.54 4.57
CA ILE A 121 -0.09 12.64 5.24
C ILE A 121 -1.37 13.39 5.61
N TRP A 122 -1.26 14.58 6.21
CA TRP A 122 -2.43 15.36 6.61
C TRP A 122 -3.24 15.87 5.42
N VAL A 123 -2.59 16.32 4.35
CA VAL A 123 -3.26 16.74 3.11
C VAL A 123 -4.04 15.58 2.50
N VAL A 124 -3.40 14.41 2.36
CA VAL A 124 -4.04 13.21 1.82
C VAL A 124 -5.18 12.74 2.74
N THR A 125 -4.99 12.79 4.05
CA THR A 125 -6.03 12.46 5.03
C THR A 125 -7.22 13.41 4.91
N TRP A 126 -6.98 14.72 4.77
CA TRP A 126 -8.02 15.71 4.56
C TRP A 126 -8.82 15.46 3.28
N ILE A 127 -8.14 15.20 2.16
CA ILE A 127 -8.77 14.86 0.88
C ILE A 127 -9.63 13.59 1.03
N ASN A 128 -9.08 12.54 1.64
CA ASN A 128 -9.81 11.29 1.89
C ASN A 128 -11.04 11.51 2.79
N SER A 129 -10.92 12.35 3.82
CA SER A 129 -12.02 12.65 4.74
C SER A 129 -13.17 13.43 4.08
N ARG A 130 -12.88 14.23 3.05
CA ARG A 130 -13.90 14.92 2.24
C ARG A 130 -14.56 13.95 1.24
N GLY A 131 -13.78 13.07 0.62
CA GLY A 131 -14.30 12.04 -0.28
C GLY A 131 -15.20 11.02 0.42
N ALA A 132 -14.85 10.62 1.65
CA ALA A 132 -15.65 9.68 2.45
C ALA A 132 -17.05 10.21 2.79
N ARG A 133 -17.23 11.54 2.91
CA ARG A 133 -18.56 12.14 3.11
C ARG A 133 -19.42 12.09 1.84
N SER A 134 -18.82 12.04 0.66
CA SER A 134 -19.53 11.91 -0.61
C SER A 134 -19.98 10.47 -0.89
N SER A 135 -19.20 9.46 -0.48
CA SER A 135 -19.56 8.04 -0.65
C SER A 135 -20.59 7.54 0.37
N ALA A 136 -20.66 8.15 1.56
CA ALA A 136 -21.67 7.83 2.57
C ALA A 136 -23.10 8.23 2.17
N TRP A 137 -23.28 9.10 1.17
CA TRP A 137 -24.60 9.59 0.74
C TRP A 137 -25.34 8.61 -0.20
N TRP A 138 -24.63 7.71 -0.89
CA TRP A 138 -25.19 6.84 -1.93
C TRP A 138 -25.52 5.40 -1.48
N ARG A 139 -25.62 5.15 -0.17
CA ARG A 139 -26.07 3.85 0.37
C ARG A 139 -27.51 3.95 0.87
N TRP A 140 -28.45 3.99 -0.07
CA TRP A 140 -29.85 3.59 0.13
C TRP A 140 -30.11 2.36 -0.74
#